data_AF-A0A392VGI6-F1
#
_entry.id   AF-A0A392VGI6-F1
#
_cell.length_a   1.000
_cell.length_b   1.000
_cell.length_c   1.000
_cell.angle_alpha   90.00
_cell.angle_beta   90.00
_cell.angle_gamma   90.00
#
_symmetry.space_group_name_H-M   'P 1'
#
loop_
_entity.id
_entity.type
_entity.pdbx_description
1 polymer ?
#
loop_
_entity_poly.entity_id
_entity_poly.type
_entity_poly.pdbx_seq_one_letter_code
_entity_poly.pdbx_strand_id
1 'polypeptide(L)' 'RIPKVQQLLQEFFAGKDLCKTINPDEAVAYGAAVQAALLSGGFKNVPNLVMQDVAPLSLGIGVHGDIMNAV' A
#
# COMPACT_ATOMS: atom_id res chain seq x y z
N ARG A 1 3.44 -6.18 15.07
CA ARG A 1 3.49 -6.45 16.54
C ARG A 1 4.07 -7.83 16.85
N ILE A 2 3.62 -8.90 16.17
CA ILE A 2 4.10 -10.27 16.39
C ILE A 2 5.62 -10.39 16.14
N PRO A 3 6.42 -10.90 17.10
CA PRO A 3 7.88 -11.02 16.93
C PRO A 3 8.29 -11.96 15.79
N LYS A 4 7.61 -13.10 15.62
CA LYS A 4 7.96 -14.07 14.58
C LYS A 4 7.81 -13.53 13.15
N VAL A 5 6.79 -12.71 12.91
CA VAL A 5 6.61 -12.03 11.61
C VAL A 5 7.77 -11.07 11.32
N GLN A 6 8.24 -10.35 12.35
CA GLN A 6 9.39 -9.45 12.20
C GLN A 6 10.66 -10.23 11.88
N GLN A 7 10.90 -11.35 12.57
CA GLN A 7 12.02 -12.23 12.31
C GLN A 7 11.99 -12.77 10.87
N LEU A 8 10.85 -13.30 10.42
CA LEU A 8 10.70 -13.84 9.06
C LEU A 8 10.99 -12.79 7.99
N LEU A 9 10.53 -11.54 8.19
CA LEU A 9 10.83 -10.44 7.27
C LEU A 9 12.32 -10.09 7.25
N GLN A 10 12.96 -10.02 8.41
CA GLN A 10 14.40 -9.74 8.50
C GLN A 10 15.22 -10.85 7.82
N GLU A 11 14.89 -12.13 8.05
CA GLU A 11 15.54 -13.27 7.40
C GLU A 11 15.35 -13.22 5.87
N PHE A 12 14.13 -12.96 5.40
CA PHE A 12 13.81 -12.87 3.97
C PHE A 12 14.57 -11.74 3.27
N PHE A 13 14.73 -10.59 3.95
CA PHE A 13 15.46 -9.43 3.43
C PHE A 13 16.93 -9.37 3.91
N ALA A 14 17.56 -10.51 4.16
CA ALA A 14 19.00 -10.64 4.46
C ALA A 14 19.49 -9.74 5.62
N GLY A 15 18.69 -9.67 6.69
CA GLY A 15 19.00 -8.91 7.90
C GLY A 15 18.69 -7.42 7.81
N LYS A 16 18.02 -6.95 6.75
CA LYS A 16 17.64 -5.53 6.63
C LYS A 16 16.74 -5.10 7.79
N ASP A 17 17.07 -3.96 8.40
CA ASP A 17 16.29 -3.39 9.50
C ASP A 17 14.87 -3.00 9.06
N LEU A 18 13.90 -3.33 9.91
CA LEU A 18 12.51 -2.96 9.71
C LEU A 18 12.27 -1.53 10.20
N CYS A 19 11.59 -0.72 9.38
CA CYS A 19 11.13 0.59 9.82
C CYS A 19 10.01 0.46 10.85
N LYS A 20 10.21 0.99 12.06
CA LYS A 20 9.25 0.95 13.18
C LYS A 20 8.97 2.33 13.77
N THR A 21 9.21 3.40 12.99
CA THR A 21 9.09 4.79 13.44
C THR A 21 7.64 5.29 13.52
N ILE A 22 6.70 4.59 12.88
CA ILE A 22 5.27 4.95 12.84
C ILE A 22 4.46 3.85 13.53
N ASN A 23 3.42 4.23 14.28
CA ASN A 23 2.50 3.28 14.90
C ASN A 23 1.78 2.45 13.81
N PRO A 24 1.94 1.11 13.78
CA PRO A 24 1.32 0.29 12.74
C PRO A 24 -0.21 0.30 12.78
N ASP A 25 -0.82 0.64 13.92
CA ASP A 25 -2.27 0.65 14.07
C ASP A 25 -2.91 1.92 13.46
N GLU A 26 -2.12 2.98 13.25
CA GLU A 26 -2.60 4.30 12.82
C GLU A 26 -2.05 4.73 11.45
N ALA A 27 -0.99 4.07 10.97
CA ALA A 27 -0.27 4.47 9.75
C ALA A 27 -1.19 4.61 8.52
N VAL A 28 -2.18 3.72 8.38
CA VAL A 28 -3.14 3.74 7.26
C VAL A 28 -4.06 4.95 7.36
N ALA A 29 -4.63 5.21 8.54
CA ALA A 29 -5.52 6.35 8.77
C ALA A 29 -4.79 7.68 8.56
N TYR A 30 -3.54 7.77 9.00
CA TYR A 30 -2.70 8.95 8.79
C TYR A 30 -2.49 9.25 7.30
N GLY A 31 -2.10 8.24 6.51
CA GLY A 31 -1.93 8.40 5.05
C GLY A 31 -3.23 8.81 4.35
N ALA A 32 -4.36 8.20 4.72
CA ALA A 32 -5.67 8.57 4.18
C ALA A 32 -6.06 10.01 4.52
N ALA A 33 -5.76 10.49 5.73
CA ALA A 33 -6.02 11.87 6.14
C ALA A 33 -5.19 12.88 5.34
N VAL A 34 -3.91 12.57 5.05
CA VAL A 34 -3.06 13.40 4.18
C VAL A 34 -3.66 13.49 2.77
N GLN A 35 -4.08 12.37 2.20
CA GLN A 35 -4.72 12.35 0.87
C GLN A 35 -6.04 13.12 0.86
N ALA A 36 -6.86 13.00 1.91
CA ALA A 36 -8.09 13.77 2.04
C ALA A 36 -7.83 15.28 2.14
N ALA A 37 -6.80 15.70 2.89
CA ALA A 37 -6.39 17.10 2.97
C ALA A 37 -5.94 17.65 1.62
N LEU A 38 -5.21 16.86 0.83
CA LEU A 38 -4.81 17.21 -0.54
C LEU A 38 -6.03 17.46 -1.45
N LEU A 39 -7.01 16.55 -1.41
CA LEU A 39 -8.23 16.65 -2.22
C LEU A 39 -9.17 17.77 -1.76
N SER A 40 -9.16 18.14 -0.49
CA SER A 40 -10.05 19.15 0.08
C SER A 40 -9.70 20.59 -0.33
N GLY A 41 -8.48 20.84 -0.85
CA GLY A 41 -8.05 22.15 -1.37
C GLY A 41 -7.96 23.32 -0.36
N GLY A 42 -8.37 23.12 0.89
CA GLY A 42 -8.43 24.16 1.94
C GLY A 42 -7.22 24.22 2.87
N PHE A 43 -6.25 23.31 2.72
CA PHE A 43 -5.09 23.21 3.61
C PHE A 43 -3.83 23.74 2.91
N LYS A 44 -3.16 24.73 3.52
CA LYS A 44 -2.00 25.42 2.92
C LYS A 44 -0.69 24.62 3.02
N ASN A 45 -0.60 23.68 3.94
CA ASN A 45 0.65 22.96 4.28
C ASN A 45 0.56 21.46 3.94
N VAL A 46 -0.13 21.10 2.86
CA VAL A 46 -0.14 19.72 2.38
C VAL A 46 1.05 19.51 1.46
N PRO A 47 1.84 18.43 1.63
CA PRO A 47 2.93 18.13 0.71
C PRO A 47 2.41 17.96 -0.71
N ASN A 48 3.18 18.41 -1.70
CA ASN A 48 2.88 18.10 -3.10
C ASN A 48 3.13 16.61 -3.33
N LEU A 49 2.06 15.82 -3.34
CA LEU A 49 2.09 14.37 -3.47
C LEU A 49 1.39 13.95 -4.77
N VAL A 50 2.10 13.20 -5.60
CA VAL A 50 1.53 12.50 -6.76
C VAL A 50 1.48 11.01 -6.41
N MET A 51 0.30 10.40 -6.54
CA MET A 51 0.10 8.96 -6.29
C MET A 51 -0.22 8.25 -7.61
N GLN A 52 0.53 7.19 -7.88
CA GLN A 52 0.27 6.27 -8.99
C GLN A 52 0.10 4.87 -8.39
N ASP A 53 -1.10 4.31 -8.52
CA ASP A 53 -1.47 2.99 -7.98
C ASP A 53 -1.75 2.00 -9.13
N VAL A 54 -1.82 0.70 -8.81
CA VAL A 54 -1.99 -0.39 -9.78
C VAL A 54 -3.15 -1.31 -9.41
N ALA A 55 -3.78 -1.92 -10.41
CA ALA A 55 -4.79 -2.95 -10.17
C ALA A 55 -4.14 -4.23 -9.61
N PRO A 56 -4.64 -4.82 -8.51
CA PRO A 56 -3.99 -5.96 -7.84
C PRO A 56 -4.24 -7.29 -8.54
N LEU A 57 -5.25 -7.37 -9.41
CA LEU A 57 -5.63 -8.57 -10.15
C LEU A 57 -5.70 -8.24 -11.63
N SER A 58 -5.29 -9.20 -12.45
CA SER A 58 -5.51 -9.14 -13.89
C SER A 58 -7.02 -9.04 -14.17
N LEU A 59 -7.39 -8.04 -14.97
CA LEU A 59 -8.74 -7.96 -15.53
C LEU A 59 -8.77 -8.82 -16.78
N GLY A 60 -9.90 -9.48 -17.05
CA GLY A 60 -10.00 -10.36 -18.20
C GLY A 60 -11.44 -10.68 -18.56
N ILE A 61 -11.61 -11.27 -19.73
CA ILE A 61 -12.89 -11.76 -20.26
C ILE A 61 -12.87 -13.27 -20.40
N GLY A 62 -14.04 -13.90 -20.26
CA GLY A 62 -14.21 -15.33 -20.52
C GLY A 62 -14.25 -15.62 -22.02
N VAL A 63 -13.51 -16.63 -22.45
CA VAL A 63 -13.64 -17.24 -23.78
C VAL A 63 -14.13 -18.70 -23.63
N HIS A 64 -14.07 -19.51 -24.69
CA HIS A 64 -14.59 -20.88 -24.64
C HIS A 64 -13.82 -21.77 -23.65
N GLY A 65 -14.56 -22.63 -22.95
CA GLY A 65 -13.99 -23.69 -22.11
C GLY A 65 -13.22 -23.18 -20.88
N ASP A 66 -13.81 -22.26 -20.12
CA ASP A 66 -13.28 -21.71 -18.86
C ASP A 66 -11.93 -20.99 -18.98
N ILE A 67 -11.51 -20.63 -20.19
CA ILE A 67 -10.30 -19.85 -20.44
C ILE A 67 -10.60 -18.37 -20.16
N MET A 68 -9.76 -17.74 -19.33
CA MET A 68 -9.75 -16.29 -19.13
C MET A 68 -8.67 -15.66 -20.02
N ASN A 69 -9.05 -14.63 -20.80
CA ASN A 69 -8.12 -13.79 -21.54
C ASN A 69 -7.95 -12.46 -20.80
N ALA A 70 -6.72 -12.17 -20.35
CA ALA A 70 -6.41 -10.94 -19.66
C ALA A 70 -6.43 -9.74 -20.62
N VAL A 71 -7.03 -8.63 -20.19
CA VAL A 71 -7.15 -7.37 -20.94
C VAL A 71 -6.28 -6.27 -20.35
#